data_AF-A0A8H7FV47-F1
#
_entry.id   AF-A0A8H7FV47-F1
#
_cell.length_a   1.000
_cell.length_b   1.000
_cell.length_c   1.000
_cell.angle_alpha   90.00
_cell.angle_beta   90.00
_cell.angle_gamma   90.00
#
_symmetry.space_group_name_H-M   'P 1'
#
loop_
_entity.id
_entity.type
_entity.pdbx_description
1 polymer ?
#
loop_
_entity_poly.entity_id
_entity_poly.type
_entity_poly.pdbx_seq_one_letter_code
_entity_poly.pdbx_strand_id
1 'polypeptide(L)'
;MDYFYRLVEFTPSPTTSRGLLFATSWVIYSVFKRFEPAWPYQLFILLGVVPSILATTLFTPASNAVLSVLGTFLSYYALIIAYMSIYRLSPFHPLAKYPGPVLAKLSMFWLSWVSIKGARHVKIREVHAQYGEIVRI
;
A
#
# COMPACT_ATOMS: atom_id res chain seq x y z
N MET A 1 -17.36 3.71 36.98
CA MET A 1 -18.19 3.13 35.91
C MET A 1 -18.40 4.13 34.76
N ASP A 2 -18.54 5.43 35.01
CA ASP A 2 -18.76 6.46 33.96
C ASP A 2 -17.62 6.67 32.93
N TYR A 3 -16.36 6.39 33.30
CA TYR A 3 -15.22 6.53 32.38
C TYR A 3 -15.25 5.54 31.21
N PHE A 4 -15.84 4.36 31.41
CA PHE A 4 -15.89 3.31 30.38
C PHE A 4 -16.88 3.66 29.27
N TYR A 5 -18.00 4.32 29.60
CA TYR A 5 -19.00 4.75 28.62
C TYR A 5 -18.52 5.93 27.77
N ARG A 6 -17.73 6.86 28.32
CA ARG A 6 -17.12 7.95 27.54
C ARG A 6 -16.06 7.48 26.54
N LEU A 7 -15.40 6.34 26.80
CA LEU A 7 -14.47 5.73 25.83
C LEU A 7 -15.22 5.03 24.67
N VAL A 8 -16.45 4.56 24.91
CA VAL A 8 -17.32 3.95 23.89
C VAL A 8 -18.09 5.01 23.08
N GLU A 9 -18.40 6.17 23.68
CA GLU A 9 -19.00 7.33 23.00
C GLU A 9 -18.00 8.13 22.14
N PHE A 10 -16.70 7.85 22.22
CA PHE A 10 -15.73 8.33 21.23
C PHE A 10 -15.91 7.52 19.93
N THR A 11 -17.12 7.55 19.37
CA THR A 11 -17.35 7.19 17.97
C THR A 11 -16.79 8.36 17.17
N PRO A 12 -15.62 8.20 16.51
CA PRO A 12 -15.05 9.30 15.76
C PRO A 12 -16.05 9.70 14.69
N SER A 13 -16.30 11.01 14.56
CA SER A 13 -17.11 11.53 13.47
C SER A 13 -16.61 10.98 12.12
N PRO A 14 -17.47 10.83 11.10
CA PRO A 14 -17.07 10.23 9.82
C PRO A 14 -15.87 10.92 9.15
N THR A 15 -15.60 12.17 9.48
CA THR A 15 -14.43 12.93 9.04
C THR A 15 -13.16 12.57 9.83
N THR A 16 -13.28 12.36 11.14
CA THR A 16 -12.18 11.97 12.03
C THR A 16 -11.69 10.56 11.71
N SER A 17 -12.59 9.62 11.45
CA SER A 17 -12.25 8.24 11.10
C SER A 17 -11.47 8.16 9.78
N ARG A 18 -11.87 8.95 8.77
CA ARG A 18 -11.12 9.10 7.51
C ARG A 18 -9.74 9.69 7.73
N GLY A 19 -9.62 10.71 8.58
CA GLY A 19 -8.32 11.30 8.95
C GLY A 19 -7.38 10.27 9.58
N LEU A 20 -7.89 9.43 10.48
CA LEU A 20 -7.14 8.34 11.10
C LEU A 20 -6.70 7.27 10.08
N LEU A 21 -7.54 6.91 9.11
CA LEU A 21 -7.16 6.01 8.01
C LEU A 21 -5.96 6.53 7.24
N PHE A 22 -5.97 7.81 6.84
CA PHE A 22 -4.85 8.41 6.12
C PHE A 22 -3.58 8.48 6.97
N ALA A 23 -3.71 8.92 8.23
CA ALA A 23 -2.58 9.04 9.15
C ALA A 23 -1.92 7.68 9.44
N THR A 24 -2.71 6.66 9.77
CA THR A 24 -2.20 5.30 10.03
C THR A 24 -1.56 4.70 8.77
N SER A 25 -2.20 4.84 7.61
CA SER A 25 -1.65 4.38 6.32
C SER A 25 -0.31 5.05 6.01
N TRP A 26 -0.18 6.36 6.27
CA TRP A 26 1.06 7.12 6.07
C TRP A 26 2.18 6.69 7.01
N VAL A 27 1.87 6.52 8.30
CA VAL A 27 2.82 6.03 9.30
C VAL A 27 3.34 4.65 8.88
N ILE A 28 2.44 3.78 8.44
CA ILE A 28 2.78 2.41 8.05
C ILE A 28 3.63 2.37 6.80
N TYR A 29 3.27 3.16 5.79
CA TYR A 29 4.13 3.38 4.64
C TYR A 29 5.53 3.88 5.04
N SER A 30 5.61 4.82 5.99
CA SER A 30 6.88 5.37 6.48
C SER A 30 7.71 4.33 7.25
N VAL A 31 7.05 3.47 8.02
CA VAL A 31 7.68 2.33 8.70
C VAL A 31 8.21 1.33 7.70
N PHE A 32 7.41 0.93 6.69
CA PHE A 32 7.86 0.03 5.61
C PHE A 32 9.03 0.58 4.81
N LYS A 33 9.08 1.90 4.60
CA LYS A 33 10.21 2.55 3.94
C LYS A 33 11.50 2.48 4.76
N ARG A 34 11.41 2.46 6.09
CA ARG A 34 12.57 2.45 7.00
C ARG A 34 12.99 1.04 7.42
N PHE A 35 12.03 0.15 7.58
CA PHE A 35 12.21 -1.25 7.94
C PHE A 35 11.74 -2.08 6.76
N GLU A 36 12.66 -2.49 5.89
CA GLU A 36 12.40 -3.58 4.95
C GLU A 36 12.09 -4.81 5.81
N PRO A 37 10.83 -5.29 5.88
CA PRO A 37 10.46 -6.34 6.81
C PRO A 37 11.15 -7.62 6.38
N ALA A 38 12.26 -7.95 7.03
CA ALA A 38 13.00 -9.17 6.74
C ALA A 38 12.21 -10.43 7.14
N TRP A 39 11.18 -10.26 7.99
CA TRP A 39 10.40 -11.36 8.55
C TRP A 39 8.89 -11.21 8.23
N PRO A 40 8.21 -12.30 7.81
CA PRO A 40 6.81 -12.26 7.41
C PRO A 40 5.86 -11.87 8.54
N TYR A 41 6.22 -12.11 9.80
CA TYR A 41 5.39 -11.78 10.97
C TYR A 41 5.11 -10.28 11.10
N GLN A 42 6.05 -9.42 10.70
CA GLN A 42 5.88 -7.97 10.72
C GLN A 42 4.80 -7.54 9.73
N LEU A 43 4.71 -8.21 8.56
CA LEU A 43 3.66 -7.96 7.58
C LEU A 43 2.29 -8.33 8.16
N PHE A 44 2.16 -9.51 8.77
CA PHE A 44 0.88 -9.96 9.35
C PHE A 44 0.37 -9.04 10.46
N ILE A 45 1.25 -8.57 11.34
CA ILE A 45 0.86 -7.66 12.44
C ILE A 45 0.43 -6.30 11.85
N LEU A 46 1.23 -5.73 10.95
CA LEU A 46 0.99 -4.38 10.42
C LEU A 46 -0.20 -4.31 9.45
N LEU A 47 -0.42 -5.37 8.66
CA LEU A 47 -1.57 -5.48 7.74
C LEU A 47 -2.83 -6.02 8.42
N GLY A 48 -2.72 -6.80 9.49
CA GLY A 48 -3.89 -7.43 10.11
C GLY A 48 -4.48 -6.59 11.24
N VAL A 49 -3.64 -6.17 12.20
CA VAL A 49 -4.10 -5.58 13.46
C VAL A 49 -4.62 -4.16 13.26
N VAL A 50 -3.93 -3.35 12.46
CA VAL A 50 -4.27 -1.94 12.25
C VAL A 50 -5.63 -1.74 11.55
N PRO A 51 -5.92 -2.39 10.40
CA PRO A 51 -7.23 -2.25 9.77
C PRO A 51 -8.35 -2.92 10.58
N SER A 52 -8.05 -3.91 11.42
CA SER A 52 -9.04 -4.49 12.35
C SER A 52 -9.48 -3.49 13.41
N ILE A 53 -8.54 -2.73 13.98
CA ILE A 53 -8.84 -1.64 14.92
C ILE A 53 -9.60 -0.52 14.20
N LEU A 54 -9.19 -0.13 12.99
CA LEU A 54 -9.88 0.91 12.22
C LEU A 54 -11.30 0.50 11.80
N ALA A 55 -11.51 -0.77 11.46
CA ALA A 55 -12.83 -1.31 11.14
C ALA A 55 -13.80 -1.11 12.32
N THR A 56 -13.36 -1.37 13.57
CA THR A 56 -14.20 -1.12 14.77
C THR A 56 -14.60 0.34 14.95
N THR A 57 -13.78 1.29 14.50
CA THR A 57 -14.08 2.74 14.57
C THR A 57 -14.94 3.25 13.42
N LEU A 58 -14.99 2.52 12.30
CA LEU A 58 -15.73 2.84 11.08
C LEU A 58 -17.07 2.09 10.97
N PHE A 59 -17.40 1.27 11.97
CA PHE A 59 -18.75 0.73 12.18
C PHE A 59 -19.73 1.86 12.49
N THR A 60 -19.98 2.73 11.51
CA THR A 60 -21.23 3.45 11.41
C THR A 60 -22.34 2.41 11.21
N PRO A 61 -23.55 2.61 11.75
CA PRO A 61 -24.68 1.69 11.56
C PRO A 61 -25.22 1.82 10.12
N ALA A 62 -24.39 1.49 9.13
CA ALA A 62 -24.84 1.17 7.80
C ALA A 62 -25.44 -0.24 7.84
N SER A 63 -26.51 -0.45 7.08
CA SER A 63 -27.32 -1.68 7.05
C SER A 63 -26.54 -2.99 6.85
N ASN A 64 -25.25 -2.93 6.43
CA ASN A 64 -24.41 -4.10 6.16
C ASN A 64 -23.02 -3.96 6.80
N ALA A 65 -22.84 -4.61 7.95
CA ALA A 65 -21.57 -4.74 8.68
C ALA A 65 -20.41 -5.23 7.79
N VAL A 66 -20.67 -6.26 6.99
CA VAL A 66 -19.66 -6.94 6.17
C VAL A 66 -19.07 -6.02 5.10
N LEU A 67 -19.91 -5.23 4.44
CA LEU A 67 -19.47 -4.35 3.36
C LEU A 67 -18.57 -3.22 3.89
N SER A 68 -18.85 -2.72 5.09
CA SER A 68 -18.07 -1.66 5.73
C SER A 68 -16.67 -2.15 6.14
N VAL A 69 -16.58 -3.39 6.65
CA VAL A 69 -15.31 -4.04 6.95
C VAL A 69 -14.50 -4.21 5.67
N LEU A 70 -15.08 -4.85 4.63
CA LEU A 70 -14.38 -5.07 3.37
C LEU A 70 -13.91 -3.74 2.74
N GLY A 71 -14.77 -2.73 2.69
CA GLY A 71 -14.43 -1.40 2.19
C GLY A 71 -13.29 -0.72 2.96
N THR A 72 -13.25 -0.88 4.28
CA THR A 72 -12.17 -0.34 5.13
C THR A 72 -10.83 -1.03 4.82
N PHE A 73 -10.83 -2.36 4.71
CA PHE A 73 -9.62 -3.11 4.34
C PHE A 73 -9.14 -2.74 2.93
N LEU A 74 -10.04 -2.74 1.94
CA LEU A 74 -9.73 -2.39 0.55
C LEU A 74 -9.16 -0.98 0.43
N SER A 75 -9.80 0.01 1.05
CA SER A 75 -9.34 1.41 1.01
C SER A 75 -7.98 1.58 1.69
N TYR A 76 -7.76 0.93 2.84
CA TYR A 76 -6.48 0.94 3.54
C TYR A 76 -5.34 0.37 2.70
N TYR A 77 -5.54 -0.80 2.07
CA TYR A 77 -4.56 -1.39 1.15
C TYR A 77 -4.30 -0.51 -0.07
N ALA A 78 -5.37 0.04 -0.67
CA ALA A 78 -5.24 0.92 -1.82
C ALA A 78 -4.39 2.16 -1.50
N LEU A 79 -4.56 2.75 -0.31
CA LEU A 79 -3.77 3.91 0.13
C LEU A 79 -2.29 3.56 0.30
N ILE A 80 -1.96 2.45 0.94
CA ILE A 80 -0.57 2.02 1.10
C ILE A 80 0.10 1.80 -0.26
N ILE A 81 -0.57 1.10 -1.18
CA ILE A 81 -0.08 0.86 -2.53
C ILE A 81 0.08 2.18 -3.30
N ALA A 82 -0.87 3.11 -3.15
CA ALA A 82 -0.81 4.43 -3.77
C ALA A 82 0.39 5.23 -3.24
N TYR A 83 0.59 5.31 -1.92
CA TYR A 83 1.74 6.00 -1.33
C TYR A 83 3.08 5.40 -1.81
N MET A 84 3.17 4.06 -1.85
CA MET A 84 4.37 3.38 -2.36
C MET A 84 4.60 3.67 -3.84
N SER A 85 3.56 3.63 -4.66
CA SER A 85 3.62 3.88 -6.11
C SER A 85 4.03 5.31 -6.41
N ILE A 86 3.41 6.28 -5.72
CA ILE A 86 3.73 7.71 -5.84
C ILE A 86 5.20 7.93 -5.47
N TYR A 87 5.69 7.38 -4.36
CA TYR A 87 7.09 7.54 -3.97
C TYR A 87 8.07 6.88 -4.95
N ARG A 88 7.76 5.69 -5.49
CA ARG A 88 8.63 4.99 -6.45
C ARG A 88 8.72 5.69 -7.81
N LEU A 89 7.62 6.32 -8.25
CA LEU A 89 7.54 7.08 -9.49
C LEU A 89 8.00 8.53 -9.35
N SER A 90 7.99 9.05 -8.13
CA SER A 90 8.38 10.42 -7.86
C SER A 90 9.84 10.69 -8.27
N PRO A 91 10.13 11.87 -8.87
CA PRO A 91 11.49 12.26 -9.24
C PRO A 91 12.43 12.42 -8.03
N PHE A 92 11.88 12.48 -6.80
CA PHE A 92 12.66 12.50 -5.56
C PHE A 92 13.29 11.14 -5.21
N HIS A 93 12.98 10.08 -5.96
CA HIS A 93 13.60 8.79 -5.76
C HIS A 93 15.01 8.75 -6.37
N PRO A 94 16.05 8.28 -5.65
CA PRO A 94 17.44 8.30 -6.14
C PRO A 94 17.64 7.54 -7.46
N LEU A 95 16.83 6.51 -7.72
CA LEU A 95 16.83 5.72 -8.96
C LEU A 95 15.88 6.27 -10.04
N ALA A 96 15.29 7.46 -9.86
CA ALA A 96 14.42 8.08 -10.87
C ALA A 96 15.19 8.55 -12.11
N LYS A 97 16.52 8.72 -12.00
CA LYS A 97 17.42 9.09 -13.10
C LYS A 97 17.45 8.05 -14.22
N TYR A 98 17.14 6.79 -13.92
CA TYR A 98 17.18 5.71 -14.89
C TYR A 98 15.85 5.58 -15.64
N PRO A 99 15.88 5.62 -16.99
CA PRO A 99 14.69 5.40 -17.80
C PRO A 99 14.22 3.95 -17.67
N GLY A 100 12.95 3.70 -18.03
CA GLY A 100 12.36 2.37 -17.98
C GLY A 100 10.83 2.39 -17.94
N PRO A 101 10.18 1.27 -18.31
CA PRO A 101 8.73 1.18 -18.36
C PRO A 101 8.12 1.32 -16.96
N VAL A 102 7.05 2.11 -16.85
CA VAL A 102 6.38 2.45 -15.58
C VAL A 102 5.97 1.21 -14.78
N LEU A 103 5.51 0.17 -15.46
CA LEU A 103 5.10 -1.09 -14.82
C LEU A 103 6.27 -1.83 -14.16
N ALA A 104 7.46 -1.79 -14.78
CA ALA A 104 8.66 -2.38 -14.20
C ALA A 104 9.23 -1.51 -13.07
N LYS A 105 9.10 -0.18 -13.15
CA LYS A 105 9.45 0.73 -12.05
C LYS A 105 8.57 0.55 -10.81
N LEU A 106 7.29 0.24 -11.01
CA LEU A 106 6.33 0.07 -9.93
C LEU A 106 6.43 -1.30 -9.26
N SER A 107 6.51 -2.36 -10.05
CA SER A 107 6.44 -3.73 -9.53
C SER A 107 7.19 -4.73 -10.40
N MET A 108 7.78 -5.75 -9.77
CA MET A 108 8.36 -6.92 -10.44
C MET A 108 7.32 -7.77 -11.18
N PHE A 109 6.03 -7.45 -11.05
CA PHE A 109 4.93 -8.21 -11.66
C PHE A 109 5.03 -8.26 -13.19
N TRP A 110 5.46 -7.15 -13.82
CA TRP A 110 5.69 -7.11 -15.25
C TRP A 110 6.73 -8.15 -15.68
N LEU A 111 7.82 -8.25 -14.93
CA LEU A 111 8.89 -9.21 -15.22
C LEU A 111 8.46 -10.65 -14.95
N SER A 112 7.68 -10.88 -13.88
CA SER A 112 7.09 -12.20 -13.58
C SER A 112 6.15 -12.65 -14.69
N TRP A 113 5.26 -11.78 -15.18
CA TRP A 113 4.36 -12.07 -16.30
C TRP A 113 5.12 -12.44 -17.57
N VAL A 114 6.17 -11.68 -17.90
CA VAL A 114 7.03 -11.97 -19.06
C VAL A 114 7.81 -13.29 -18.85
N SER A 115 8.21 -13.59 -17.62
CA SER A 115 8.92 -14.83 -17.27
C SER A 115 8.02 -16.06 -17.38
N ILE A 116 6.74 -15.96 -17.00
CA ILE A 116 5.74 -17.02 -17.19
C ILE A 116 5.59 -17.35 -18.68
N LYS A 117 5.70 -16.36 -19.57
CA LYS A 117 5.69 -16.56 -21.02
C LYS A 117 7.02 -17.07 -21.60
N GLY A 118 8.07 -17.25 -20.79
CA GLY A 118 9.40 -17.68 -21.23
C GLY A 118 10.19 -16.62 -22.04
N ALA A 119 9.62 -15.44 -22.28
CA ALA A 119 10.15 -14.44 -23.20
C ALA A 119 10.97 -13.33 -22.49
N ARG A 120 11.45 -13.57 -21.27
CA ARG A 120 12.17 -12.58 -20.45
C ARG A 120 13.37 -11.97 -21.17
N HIS A 121 14.19 -12.81 -21.80
CA HIS A 121 15.38 -12.38 -22.51
C HIS A 121 15.04 -11.48 -23.72
N VAL A 122 13.98 -11.80 -24.48
CA VAL A 122 13.52 -10.98 -25.61
C VAL A 122 13.06 -9.62 -25.12
N LYS A 123 12.20 -9.59 -24.10
CA LYS A 123 11.61 -8.35 -23.61
C LYS A 123 12.63 -7.43 -22.95
N ILE A 124 13.59 -7.99 -22.22
CA ILE A 124 14.72 -7.22 -21.68
C ILE A 124 15.51 -6.58 -22.83
N ARG A 125 15.81 -7.35 -23.89
CA ARG A 125 16.55 -6.83 -25.06
C ARG A 125 15.79 -5.70 -25.76
N GLU A 126 14.47 -5.82 -25.93
CA GLU A 126 13.63 -4.74 -26.47
C GLU A 126 13.63 -3.49 -25.59
N VAL A 127 13.58 -3.66 -24.27
CA VAL A 127 13.60 -2.57 -23.31
C VAL A 127 14.97 -1.85 -23.33
N HIS A 128 16.07 -2.58 -23.41
CA HIS A 128 17.40 -1.96 -23.61
C HIS A 128 17.51 -1.26 -24.97
N ALA A 129 16.92 -1.80 -26.04
CA ALA A 129 16.90 -1.15 -27.34
C ALA A 129 16.12 0.17 -27.33
N GLN A 130 15.05 0.27 -26.52
CA GLN A 130 14.22 1.47 -26.44
C GLN A 130 14.74 2.53 -25.46
N TYR A 131 15.30 2.12 -24.31
CA TYR A 131 15.65 3.02 -23.21
C TYR A 131 17.17 3.20 -23.00
N GLY A 132 18.01 2.41 -23.68
CA GLY A 132 19.47 2.50 -23.63
C GLY A 132 20.13 1.41 -22.79
N GLU A 133 21.44 1.55 -22.56
CA GLU A 133 22.25 0.52 -21.88
C GLU A 133 21.82 0.24 -20.44
N ILE A 134 21.32 1.26 -19.71
CA ILE A 134 20.92 1.12 -18.30
C ILE A 134 19.42 1.40 -18.17
N VAL A 135 18.67 0.40 -17.71
CA VAL A 135 17.21 0.49 -17.55
C VAL A 135 16.79 -0.01 -16.17
N ARG A 136 15.81 0.66 -15.58
CA ARG A 136 15.22 0.24 -14.29
C ARG A 136 14.12 -0.80 -14.53
N ILE A 137 14.29 -2.00 -13.99
CA ILE A 137 13.37 -3.15 -14.09
C ILE A 137 13.07 -3.72 -12.70
#